data_AF-A0A660RMZ9-F1
#
_entry.id   AF-A0A660RMZ9-F1
#
_cell.length_a   1.000
_cell.length_b   1.000
_cell.length_c   1.000
_cell.angle_alpha   90.00
_cell.angle_beta   90.00
_cell.angle_gamma   90.00
#
_symmetry.space_group_name_H-M   'P 1'
#
loop_
_entity.id
_entity.type
_entity.pdbx_description
1 polymer ?
#
loop_
_entity_poly.entity_id
_entity_poly.type
_entity_poly.pdbx_seq_one_letter_code
_entity_poly.pdbx_strand_id
1 'polypeptide(L)'
;CYDGSTADASIAFDKHMSSHINRIILVDWDNDVVGTTKTVIKRFYQHITGKSFIEGKTDPSSIIGPGKGKIWGVRFDTAGDMRDIFVVPRDKSSFGVCPELVWRARKEFNRIGLKDLKIVVSGGFDAEKIDLFEKLNVPVDVYGVGSYLLREKIDITADIVEVNGNPCAKVGRKKGDLSRLVPVKDF
;
A
#
# COMPACT_ATOMS: atom_id res chain seq x y z
N CYS A 1 -17.30 5.33 -0.57
CA CYS A 1 -15.94 5.38 -1.13
C CYS A 1 -15.30 6.67 -0.67
N TYR A 2 -13.98 6.70 -0.46
CA TYR A 2 -13.24 7.91 -0.11
C TYR A 2 -12.67 8.59 -1.36
N ASP A 3 -13.34 8.44 -2.50
CA ASP A 3 -12.94 8.98 -3.81
C ASP A 3 -11.50 8.66 -4.21
N GLY A 4 -11.02 7.45 -3.87
CA GLY A 4 -9.64 7.02 -4.10
C GLY A 4 -8.61 7.57 -3.10
N SER A 5 -9.02 8.39 -2.13
CA SER A 5 -8.14 8.94 -1.10
C SER A 5 -7.72 7.88 -0.09
N THR A 6 -6.49 7.38 -0.25
CA THR A 6 -5.86 6.46 0.72
C THR A 6 -5.80 7.09 2.13
N ALA A 7 -5.57 8.41 2.21
CA ALA A 7 -5.50 9.12 3.48
C ALA A 7 -6.86 9.13 4.21
N ASP A 8 -7.93 9.50 3.52
CA ASP A 8 -9.26 9.59 4.16
C ASP A 8 -9.78 8.19 4.51
N ALA A 9 -9.47 7.18 3.68
CA ALA A 9 -9.73 5.77 3.99
C ALA A 9 -8.98 5.32 5.27
N SER A 10 -7.71 5.70 5.43
CA SER A 10 -6.91 5.34 6.61
C SER A 10 -7.47 5.95 7.91
N ILE A 11 -7.93 7.20 7.85
CA ILE A 11 -8.56 7.90 8.99
C ILE A 11 -9.88 7.20 9.35
N ALA A 12 -10.70 6.88 8.35
CA ALA A 12 -11.95 6.18 8.61
C ALA A 12 -11.71 4.76 9.17
N PHE A 13 -10.72 4.03 8.67
CA PHE A 13 -10.33 2.74 9.23
C PHE A 13 -9.94 2.86 10.71
N ASP A 14 -9.12 3.86 11.07
CA ASP A 14 -8.75 4.11 12.46
C ASP A 14 -9.95 4.42 13.37
N LYS A 15 -10.94 5.17 12.86
CA LYS A 15 -12.17 5.53 13.57
C LYS A 15 -13.02 4.31 13.90
N HIS A 16 -13.15 3.38 12.95
CA HIS A 16 -14.10 2.26 13.03
C HIS A 16 -13.51 0.98 13.63
N MET A 17 -12.20 0.79 13.53
CA MET A 17 -11.57 -0.45 13.99
C MET A 17 -11.20 -0.42 15.47
N SER A 18 -11.29 -1.59 16.10
CA SER A 18 -10.96 -1.77 17.52
C SER A 18 -9.53 -1.30 17.84
N SER A 19 -9.32 -0.87 19.08
CA SER A 19 -8.08 -0.18 19.50
C SER A 19 -6.83 -1.05 19.47
N HIS A 20 -6.97 -2.38 19.56
CA HIS A 20 -5.85 -3.33 19.57
C HIS A 20 -5.39 -3.75 18.17
N ILE A 21 -6.13 -3.40 17.12
CA ILE A 21 -5.76 -3.77 15.74
C ILE A 21 -4.67 -2.83 15.23
N ASN A 22 -3.62 -3.35 14.60
CA ASN A 22 -2.59 -2.50 14.00
C ASN A 22 -3.08 -1.90 12.68
N ARG A 23 -2.79 -0.62 12.45
CA ARG A 23 -3.12 0.09 11.21
C ARG A 23 -1.99 -0.13 10.21
N ILE A 24 -2.23 -0.99 9.22
CA ILE A 24 -1.36 -1.19 8.06
C ILE A 24 -2.05 -0.56 6.86
N ILE A 25 -1.46 0.49 6.30
CA ILE A 25 -2.09 1.25 5.21
C ILE A 25 -1.57 0.76 3.86
N LEU A 26 -2.47 0.37 2.95
CA LEU A 26 -2.12 0.04 1.58
C LEU A 26 -1.84 1.32 0.80
N VAL A 27 -0.64 1.48 0.22
CA VAL A 27 -0.17 2.77 -0.31
C VAL A 27 0.11 2.77 -1.81
N ASP A 28 -0.30 1.73 -2.53
CA ASP A 28 0.00 1.57 -3.95
C ASP A 28 -1.19 1.91 -4.86
N TRP A 29 -2.25 2.54 -4.34
CA TRP A 29 -3.43 2.96 -5.10
C TRP A 29 -3.07 3.84 -6.30
N ASP A 30 -2.15 4.79 -6.10
CA ASP A 30 -1.70 5.77 -7.09
C ASP A 30 -0.44 5.34 -7.85
N ASN A 31 0.07 4.12 -7.62
CA ASN A 31 1.38 3.65 -8.11
C ASN A 31 2.57 4.53 -7.67
N ASP A 32 2.45 5.14 -6.50
CA ASP A 32 3.48 5.95 -5.84
C ASP A 32 3.48 5.67 -4.33
N VAL A 33 4.08 4.57 -3.91
CA VAL A 33 4.06 4.18 -2.49
C VAL A 33 4.68 5.23 -1.57
N VAL A 34 5.66 5.99 -2.04
CA VAL A 34 6.35 7.01 -1.24
C VAL A 34 5.50 8.27 -1.12
N GLY A 35 4.99 8.80 -2.23
CA GLY A 35 4.13 9.98 -2.24
C GLY A 35 2.80 9.73 -1.52
N THR A 36 2.17 8.57 -1.74
CA THR A 36 0.94 8.18 -1.04
C THR A 36 1.21 8.04 0.46
N THR A 37 2.32 7.42 0.88
CA THR A 37 2.70 7.36 2.31
C THR A 37 2.85 8.76 2.92
N LYS A 38 3.56 9.67 2.26
CA LYS A 38 3.72 11.05 2.76
C LYS A 38 2.38 11.77 2.91
N THR A 39 1.47 11.58 1.95
CA THR A 39 0.14 12.18 1.98
C THR A 39 -0.68 11.62 3.15
N VAL A 40 -0.66 10.31 3.36
CA VAL A 40 -1.29 9.64 4.50
C VAL A 40 -0.75 10.20 5.81
N ILE A 41 0.57 10.23 6.00
CA ILE A 41 1.19 10.73 7.23
C ILE A 41 0.78 12.18 7.51
N LYS A 42 0.83 13.07 6.51
CA LYS A 42 0.44 14.48 6.69
C LYS A 42 -1.01 14.62 7.13
N ARG A 43 -1.93 13.96 6.44
CA ARG A 43 -3.37 14.00 6.71
C ARG A 43 -3.71 13.38 8.04
N PHE A 44 -3.14 12.21 8.35
CA PHE A 44 -3.38 11.48 9.59
C PHE A 44 -2.81 12.25 10.80
N TYR A 45 -1.61 12.82 10.68
CA TYR A 45 -1.03 13.67 11.73
C TYR A 45 -1.91 14.88 12.03
N GLN A 46 -2.38 15.57 10.99
CA GLN A 46 -3.29 16.70 11.13
C GLN A 46 -4.61 16.28 11.78
N HIS A 47 -5.16 15.13 11.40
CA HIS A 47 -6.38 14.60 11.99
C HIS A 47 -6.24 14.30 13.49
N ILE A 48 -5.14 13.66 13.90
CA ILE A 48 -4.93 13.26 15.30
C ILE A 48 -4.52 14.44 16.19
N THR A 49 -3.70 15.36 15.67
CA THR A 49 -3.06 16.42 16.50
C THR A 49 -3.63 17.81 16.29
N GLY A 50 -4.39 18.03 15.22
CA GLY A 50 -4.83 19.36 14.78
C GLY A 50 -3.72 20.24 14.18
N LYS A 51 -2.48 19.72 14.04
CA LYS A 51 -1.30 20.49 13.57
C LYS A 51 -0.83 20.01 12.21
N SER A 52 -0.17 20.88 11.45
CA SER A 52 0.45 20.51 10.18
C SER A 52 1.71 19.66 10.40
N PHE A 53 1.90 18.64 9.55
CA PHE A 53 3.14 17.87 9.49
C PHE A 53 4.09 18.45 8.44
N ILE A 54 5.31 18.79 8.86
CA ILE A 54 6.36 19.32 7.99
C ILE A 54 7.47 18.27 7.89
N GLU A 55 7.70 17.75 6.69
CA GLU A 55 8.70 16.70 6.42
C GLU A 55 10.08 17.09 6.95
N GLY A 56 10.68 16.20 7.76
CA GLY A 56 12.01 16.40 8.33
C GLY A 56 12.09 17.43 9.46
N LYS A 57 10.98 18.07 9.85
CA LYS A 57 10.92 19.02 10.98
C LYS A 57 9.98 18.57 12.08
N THR A 58 8.83 17.99 11.72
CA THR A 58 7.85 17.50 12.69
C THR A 58 8.23 16.10 13.17
N ASP A 59 8.19 15.87 14.47
CA ASP A 59 8.33 14.53 15.06
C ASP A 59 7.04 13.71 14.83
N PRO A 60 7.08 12.60 14.07
CA PRO A 60 5.91 11.77 13.81
C PRO A 60 5.58 10.79 14.95
N SER A 61 6.41 10.68 16.00
CA SER A 61 6.31 9.62 17.03
C SER A 61 4.92 9.47 17.66
N SER A 62 4.16 10.55 17.80
CA SER A 62 2.80 10.55 18.34
C SER A 62 1.80 9.71 17.54
N ILE A 63 2.01 9.58 16.22
CA ILE A 63 1.12 8.85 15.31
C ILE A 63 1.74 7.59 14.72
N ILE A 64 2.96 7.21 15.11
CA ILE A 64 3.62 5.99 14.64
C ILE A 64 3.63 4.96 15.76
N GLY A 65 3.21 3.74 15.44
CA GLY A 65 3.18 2.62 16.38
C GLY A 65 1.89 1.80 16.32
N PRO A 66 1.70 0.89 17.29
CA PRO A 66 0.58 -0.03 17.30
C PRO A 66 -0.73 0.62 17.75
N GLY A 67 -1.85 0.03 17.32
CA GLY A 67 -3.19 0.36 17.81
C GLY A 67 -3.79 1.67 17.29
N LYS A 68 -4.89 2.08 17.93
CA LYS A 68 -5.69 3.26 17.52
C LYS A 68 -4.92 4.58 17.62
N GLY A 69 -5.23 5.49 16.69
CA GLY A 69 -4.62 6.81 16.59
C GLY A 69 -3.18 6.77 16.09
N LYS A 70 -2.70 5.59 15.67
CA LYS A 70 -1.34 5.38 15.18
C LYS A 70 -1.34 4.54 13.91
N ILE A 71 -0.34 4.78 13.08
CA ILE A 71 -0.02 3.99 11.90
C ILE A 71 1.14 3.08 12.28
N TRP A 72 0.91 1.78 12.22
CA TRP A 72 1.94 0.80 12.54
C TRP A 72 2.86 0.58 11.35
N GLY A 73 2.30 0.50 10.14
CA GLY A 73 3.07 0.29 8.93
C GLY A 73 2.33 0.66 7.66
N VAL A 74 3.05 0.57 6.55
CA VAL A 74 2.51 0.68 5.19
C VAL A 74 2.76 -0.61 4.43
N ARG A 75 1.81 -0.99 3.57
CA ARG A 75 1.91 -2.18 2.72
C ARG A 75 2.20 -1.79 1.28
N PHE A 76 3.29 -2.30 0.74
CA PHE A 76 3.64 -2.19 -0.67
C PHE A 76 3.09 -3.42 -1.40
N ASP A 77 2.35 -3.20 -2.49
CA ASP A 77 1.62 -4.27 -3.18
C ASP A 77 1.56 -4.03 -4.70
N THR A 78 2.52 -3.26 -5.23
CA THR A 78 2.57 -2.86 -6.64
C THR A 78 2.50 -4.10 -7.53
N ALA A 79 1.65 -4.05 -8.55
CA ALA A 79 1.41 -5.17 -9.46
C ALA A 79 2.70 -5.61 -10.17
N GLY A 80 2.86 -6.92 -10.39
CA GLY A 80 4.10 -7.51 -10.92
C GLY A 80 4.45 -7.14 -12.36
N ASP A 81 3.51 -6.54 -13.09
CA ASP A 81 3.66 -6.00 -14.44
C ASP A 81 3.77 -4.46 -14.46
N MET A 82 3.70 -3.82 -13.30
CA MET A 82 3.81 -2.38 -13.13
C MET A 82 5.13 -1.98 -12.48
N ARG A 83 5.54 -0.74 -12.71
CA ARG A 83 6.68 -0.11 -12.05
C ARG A 83 6.17 1.06 -11.21
N ASP A 84 6.44 1.03 -9.92
CA ASP A 84 6.21 2.18 -9.04
C ASP A 84 7.04 3.38 -9.52
N ILE A 85 6.48 4.59 -9.49
CA ILE A 85 7.13 5.78 -10.04
C ILE A 85 8.46 6.12 -9.34
N PHE A 86 8.69 5.61 -8.13
CA PHE A 86 9.90 5.87 -7.36
C PHE A 86 11.08 4.97 -7.77
N VAL A 87 10.84 3.96 -8.60
CA VAL A 87 11.85 3.02 -9.12
C VAL A 87 12.41 3.51 -10.45
N VAL A 88 13.74 3.48 -10.60
CA VAL A 88 14.38 3.81 -11.89
C VAL A 88 14.12 2.71 -12.91
N PRO A 89 13.62 3.04 -14.12
CA PRO A 89 13.45 2.08 -15.19
C PRO A 89 14.72 1.31 -15.56
N ARG A 90 14.65 -0.03 -15.51
CA ARG A 90 15.66 -0.93 -16.10
C ARG A 90 14.98 -2.02 -16.93
N ASP A 91 14.72 -3.17 -16.32
CA ASP A 91 14.08 -4.32 -16.93
C ASP A 91 12.93 -4.82 -16.03
N LYS A 92 12.56 -6.11 -16.15
CA LYS A 92 11.51 -6.73 -15.34
C LYS A 92 11.85 -6.78 -13.84
N SER A 93 13.12 -6.71 -13.45
CA SER A 93 13.55 -6.62 -12.04
C SER A 93 13.08 -5.33 -11.37
N SER A 94 12.72 -4.31 -12.15
CA SER A 94 12.15 -3.05 -11.67
C SER A 94 10.62 -3.09 -11.57
N PHE A 95 9.95 -4.23 -11.76
CA PHE A 95 8.50 -4.36 -11.65
C PHE A 95 8.04 -4.91 -10.29
N GLY A 96 6.79 -4.62 -9.95
CA GLY A 96 6.17 -4.95 -8.69
C GLY A 96 6.94 -4.39 -7.49
N VAL A 97 6.80 -5.05 -6.35
CA VAL A 97 7.60 -4.75 -5.17
C VAL A 97 9.00 -5.35 -5.34
N CYS A 98 9.97 -4.51 -5.69
CA CYS A 98 11.37 -4.87 -5.89
C CYS A 98 12.29 -4.31 -4.78
N PRO A 99 13.52 -4.82 -4.60
CA PRO A 99 14.47 -4.31 -3.60
C PRO A 99 14.73 -2.80 -3.70
N GLU A 100 14.88 -2.27 -4.91
CA GLU A 100 15.13 -0.84 -5.14
C GLU A 100 13.99 0.03 -4.59
N LEU A 101 12.74 -0.37 -4.77
CA LEU A 101 11.58 0.35 -4.24
C LEU A 101 11.67 0.47 -2.71
N VAL A 102 11.94 -0.65 -2.03
CA VAL A 102 11.96 -0.70 -0.56
C VAL A 102 13.13 0.10 0.01
N TRP A 103 14.34 -0.02 -0.56
CA TRP A 103 15.49 0.76 -0.11
C TRP A 103 15.27 2.27 -0.26
N ARG A 104 14.74 2.68 -1.42
CA ARG A 104 14.46 4.09 -1.69
C ARG A 104 13.38 4.63 -0.76
N ALA A 105 12.29 3.88 -0.57
CA ALA A 105 11.24 4.25 0.36
C ALA A 105 11.77 4.34 1.80
N ARG A 106 12.53 3.36 2.26
CA ARG A 106 13.13 3.38 3.61
C ARG A 106 14.04 4.57 3.82
N LYS A 107 14.91 4.87 2.85
CA LYS A 107 15.80 6.05 2.87
C LYS A 107 14.98 7.33 3.00
N GLU A 108 13.92 7.45 2.23
CA GLU A 108 13.06 8.63 2.23
C GLU A 108 12.27 8.76 3.54
N PHE A 109 11.69 7.67 4.04
CA PHE A 109 10.99 7.63 5.31
C PHE A 109 11.92 8.02 6.46
N ASN A 110 13.16 7.53 6.47
CA ASN A 110 14.18 7.94 7.45
C ASN A 110 14.50 9.43 7.36
N ARG A 111 14.65 9.97 6.14
CA ARG A 111 14.91 11.41 5.90
C ARG A 111 13.82 12.30 6.50
N ILE A 112 12.56 11.85 6.49
CA ILE A 112 11.42 12.61 7.01
C ILE A 112 11.02 12.23 8.44
N GLY A 113 11.83 11.44 9.15
CA GLY A 113 11.64 11.11 10.56
C GLY A 113 10.80 9.87 10.86
N LEU A 114 10.30 9.16 9.85
CA LEU A 114 9.44 7.97 10.00
C LEU A 114 10.22 6.69 10.28
N LYS A 115 11.26 6.74 11.11
CA LYS A 115 12.21 5.63 11.32
C LYS A 115 11.53 4.33 11.80
N ASP A 116 10.50 4.47 12.62
CA ASP A 116 9.79 3.33 13.22
C ASP A 116 8.57 2.85 12.41
N LEU A 117 8.26 3.52 11.28
CA LEU A 117 7.18 3.10 10.39
C LEU A 117 7.56 1.77 9.72
N LYS A 118 6.74 0.75 9.91
CA LYS A 118 6.98 -0.59 9.38
C LYS A 118 6.71 -0.68 7.87
N ILE A 119 7.54 -1.44 7.16
CA ILE A 119 7.34 -1.76 5.75
C ILE A 119 6.89 -3.20 5.63
N VAL A 120 5.63 -3.38 5.25
CA VAL A 120 5.04 -4.66 4.88
C VAL A 120 5.09 -4.78 3.36
N VAL A 121 5.55 -5.90 2.83
CA VAL A 121 5.58 -6.15 1.39
C VAL A 121 4.70 -7.33 1.03
N SER A 122 3.95 -7.23 -0.06
CA SER A 122 3.15 -8.31 -0.62
C SER A 122 3.17 -8.26 -2.15
N GLY A 123 2.46 -9.19 -2.79
CA GLY A 123 2.39 -9.25 -4.25
C GLY A 123 3.52 -10.09 -4.86
N GLY A 124 3.19 -11.33 -5.25
CA GLY A 124 4.11 -12.23 -5.94
C GLY A 124 5.36 -12.61 -5.14
N PHE A 125 5.27 -12.68 -3.81
CA PHE A 125 6.35 -13.22 -2.97
C PHE A 125 6.23 -14.74 -2.88
N ASP A 126 7.38 -15.39 -3.09
CA ASP A 126 7.65 -16.82 -2.92
C ASP A 126 8.97 -16.99 -2.16
N ALA A 127 9.42 -18.23 -1.99
CA ALA A 127 10.66 -18.52 -1.28
C ALA A 127 11.90 -17.89 -1.93
N GLU A 128 11.99 -17.89 -3.27
CA GLU A 128 13.14 -17.34 -4.00
C GLU A 128 13.22 -15.81 -3.88
N LYS A 129 12.08 -15.12 -4.01
CA LYS A 129 12.02 -13.68 -3.86
C LYS A 129 12.32 -13.24 -2.42
N ILE A 130 11.84 -13.99 -1.41
CA ILE A 130 12.16 -13.72 -0.01
C ILE A 130 13.66 -13.92 0.23
N ASP A 131 14.24 -15.03 -0.23
CA ASP A 131 15.68 -15.30 -0.10
C ASP A 131 16.55 -14.20 -0.73
N LEU A 132 16.14 -13.69 -1.91
CA LEU A 132 16.78 -12.53 -2.54
C LEU A 132 16.73 -11.29 -1.63
N PHE A 133 15.57 -10.97 -1.04
CA PHE A 133 15.41 -9.81 -0.17
C PHE A 133 16.25 -9.92 1.10
N GLU A 134 16.29 -11.10 1.72
CA GLU A 134 17.09 -11.37 2.92
C GLU A 134 18.60 -11.27 2.62
N LYS A 135 19.08 -11.90 1.53
CA LYS A 135 20.50 -11.82 1.11
C LYS A 135 20.95 -10.38 0.83
N LEU A 136 20.05 -9.57 0.30
CA LEU A 136 20.30 -8.16 0.00
C LEU A 136 20.10 -7.25 1.22
N ASN A 137 19.66 -7.77 2.37
CA ASN A 137 19.30 -6.99 3.56
C ASN A 137 18.31 -5.85 3.21
N VAL A 138 17.28 -6.19 2.46
CA VAL A 138 16.20 -5.24 2.13
C VAL A 138 15.43 -4.93 3.41
N PRO A 139 15.19 -3.65 3.76
CA PRO A 139 14.59 -3.25 5.03
C PRO A 139 13.07 -3.46 5.04
N VAL A 140 12.67 -4.72 5.04
CA VAL A 140 11.29 -5.20 5.18
C VAL A 140 11.06 -5.68 6.60
N ASP A 141 9.89 -5.35 7.16
CA ASP A 141 9.49 -5.85 8.48
C ASP A 141 8.59 -7.10 8.40
N VAL A 142 7.77 -7.22 7.34
CA VAL A 142 6.83 -8.33 7.15
C VAL A 142 6.65 -8.68 5.67
N TYR A 143 6.66 -9.97 5.36
CA TYR A 143 6.28 -10.52 4.04
C TYR A 143 4.86 -11.07 4.07
N GLY A 144 4.02 -10.60 3.14
CA GLY A 144 2.71 -11.17 2.85
C GLY A 144 2.81 -12.16 1.69
N VAL A 145 2.60 -13.45 1.99
CA VAL A 145 2.63 -14.54 1.00
C VAL A 145 1.21 -15.07 0.80
N GLY A 146 0.77 -15.14 -0.46
CA GLY A 146 -0.59 -15.54 -0.83
C GLY A 146 -0.60 -16.80 -1.68
N SER A 147 -0.84 -16.62 -2.98
CA SER A 147 -1.06 -17.69 -3.96
C SER A 147 0.00 -18.80 -3.98
N TYR A 148 1.25 -18.50 -3.64
CA TYR A 148 2.33 -19.50 -3.54
C TYR A 148 2.04 -20.60 -2.50
N LEU A 149 1.22 -20.33 -1.48
CA LEU A 149 0.84 -21.31 -0.46
C LEU A 149 -0.27 -22.27 -0.92
N LEU A 150 -0.89 -22.02 -2.09
CA LEU A 150 -2.02 -22.80 -2.60
C LEU A 150 -1.54 -23.80 -3.66
N ARG A 151 -2.02 -25.06 -3.58
CA ARG A 151 -1.61 -26.15 -4.49
C ARG A 151 -2.26 -26.07 -5.88
N GLU A 152 -3.54 -25.70 -5.92
CA GLU A 152 -4.30 -25.48 -7.14
C GLU A 152 -4.90 -24.08 -7.06
N LYS A 153 -4.84 -23.31 -8.17
CA LYS A 153 -5.41 -21.96 -8.19
C LYS A 153 -6.16 -21.67 -9.48
N ILE A 154 -7.26 -20.96 -9.33
CA ILE A 154 -7.94 -20.24 -10.39
C ILE A 154 -7.82 -18.76 -10.01
N ASP A 155 -7.10 -17.97 -10.82
CA ASP A 155 -6.94 -16.54 -10.55
C ASP A 155 -8.18 -15.78 -11.01
N ILE A 156 -8.93 -15.22 -10.06
CA ILE A 156 -10.07 -14.32 -10.31
C ILE A 156 -9.83 -13.04 -9.52
N THR A 157 -10.03 -11.88 -10.15
CA THR A 157 -10.03 -10.58 -9.47
C THR A 157 -11.39 -9.91 -9.59
N ALA A 158 -11.81 -9.24 -8.51
CA ALA A 158 -12.98 -8.38 -8.50
C ALA A 158 -12.51 -6.97 -8.10
N ASP A 159 -12.47 -6.07 -9.07
CA ASP A 159 -11.97 -4.72 -8.91
C ASP A 159 -13.13 -3.72 -8.82
N ILE A 160 -13.11 -2.83 -7.83
CA ILE A 160 -13.98 -1.65 -7.84
C ILE A 160 -13.42 -0.69 -8.88
N VAL A 161 -14.23 -0.37 -9.89
CA VAL A 161 -13.85 0.51 -11.02
C VAL A 161 -14.75 1.74 -11.17
N GLU A 162 -15.88 1.76 -10.47
CA GLU A 162 -16.86 2.85 -10.47
C GLU A 162 -17.55 2.91 -9.11
N VAL A 163 -17.77 4.12 -8.59
CA VAL A 163 -18.53 4.36 -7.36
C VAL A 163 -19.48 5.53 -7.61
N ASN A 164 -20.77 5.34 -7.31
CA ASN A 164 -21.81 6.36 -7.50
C ASN A 164 -21.83 6.95 -8.92
N GLY A 165 -21.58 6.11 -9.94
CA GLY A 165 -21.51 6.54 -11.34
C GLY A 165 -20.21 7.21 -11.77
N ASN A 166 -19.27 7.45 -10.84
CA ASN A 166 -17.99 8.08 -11.14
C ASN A 166 -16.86 7.04 -11.27
N PRO A 167 -15.98 7.14 -12.28
CA PRO A 167 -14.80 6.30 -12.38
C PRO A 167 -13.94 6.38 -11.11
N CYS A 168 -13.65 5.24 -10.49
CA CYS A 168 -12.84 5.16 -9.28
C CYS A 168 -12.16 3.80 -9.25
N ALA A 169 -10.88 3.78 -9.61
CA ALA A 169 -10.11 2.56 -9.73
C ALA A 169 -8.65 2.82 -9.34
N LYS A 170 -8.01 1.81 -8.76
CA LYS A 170 -6.55 1.78 -8.56
C LYS A 170 -5.83 1.89 -9.90
N VAL A 171 -4.68 2.55 -9.93
CA VAL A 171 -3.86 2.65 -11.15
C VAL A 171 -3.57 1.24 -11.70
N GLY A 172 -3.74 1.08 -13.01
CA GLY A 172 -3.67 -0.23 -13.69
C GLY A 172 -5.03 -0.95 -13.82
N ARG A 173 -6.08 -0.48 -13.15
CA ARG A 173 -7.45 -1.01 -13.25
C ARG A 173 -8.35 -0.02 -13.99
N LYS A 174 -9.31 -0.54 -14.75
CA LYS A 174 -10.32 0.25 -15.46
C LYS A 174 -11.58 -0.56 -15.71
N LYS A 175 -12.71 0.13 -15.85
CA LYS A 175 -13.96 -0.50 -16.32
C LYS A 175 -13.74 -1.07 -17.72
N GLY A 176 -13.93 -2.38 -17.85
CA GLY A 176 -13.89 -3.08 -19.12
C GLY A 176 -15.20 -2.96 -19.89
N ASP A 177 -15.23 -3.51 -21.10
CA ASP A 177 -16.49 -3.68 -21.83
C ASP A 177 -17.29 -4.83 -21.20
N LEU A 178 -18.46 -4.49 -20.67
CA LEU A 178 -19.39 -5.42 -20.03
C LEU A 178 -20.58 -5.76 -20.93
N SER A 179 -20.61 -5.30 -22.19
CA SER A 179 -21.72 -5.51 -23.13
C SER A 179 -22.06 -6.98 -23.36
N ARG A 180 -21.06 -7.86 -23.26
CA ARG A 180 -21.21 -9.32 -23.39
C ARG A 180 -21.78 -10.00 -22.15
N LEU A 181 -21.87 -9.30 -21.01
CA LEU A 181 -22.39 -9.86 -19.77
C LEU A 181 -23.90 -9.69 -19.73
N VAL A 182 -24.59 -10.81 -19.50
CA VAL A 182 -26.03 -10.82 -19.23
C VAL A 182 -26.23 -11.19 -17.76
N PRO A 183 -27.21 -10.59 -17.06
CA PRO A 183 -27.59 -11.04 -15.73
C PRO A 183 -27.95 -12.53 -15.80
N VAL A 184 -27.33 -13.34 -14.94
CA VAL A 184 -27.78 -14.71 -14.76
C VAL A 184 -29.13 -14.64 -14.05
N LYS A 185 -30.20 -15.02 -14.75
CA LYS A 185 -31.52 -15.17 -14.12
C LYS A 185 -31.47 -16.39 -13.20
N ASP A 186 -31.66 -16.13 -11.92
CA ASP A 186 -31.93 -17.00 -10.75
C ASP A 186 -31.51 -18.48 -10.83
N PHE A 187 -30.78 -18.92 -9.80
CA PHE A 187 -30.61 -20.35 -9.45
C PHE A 187 -31.85 -20.89 -8.73
#